data_AF-A0AA39I8M6-F1
#
_entry.id   AF-A0AA39I8M6-F1
#
_cell.length_a   1.000
_cell.length_b   1.000
_cell.length_c   1.000
_cell.angle_alpha   90.00
_cell.angle_beta   90.00
_cell.angle_gamma   90.00
#
_symmetry.space_group_name_H-M   'P 1'
#
loop_
_entity.id
_entity.type
_entity.pdbx_description
1 polymer ?
#
loop_
_entity_poly.entity_id
_entity_poly.type
_entity_poly.pdbx_seq_one_letter_code
_entity_poly.pdbx_strand_id
1 'polypeptide(L)'
;MLEFGTDGRFNSFKVNKVGFCEKRLYVSPKRSDRLEIWSVECEAGKAEWELITCVNFDELLLSYYALDSANRCVYVLTVGVFENGNEVPCIALFKISIPGGTYEVFQLDPASGLEFEENVFLDNVVLGCTKGTLFMYDRTVVMGTIPFWRIELNEIRMDFGIEPQFVKDIESTPRCTRFPLVLDGKNRVIVKLTASNDVFVFDQHSNAWVECCRSGNSDLFLVELRDSRGLSETYGRHGHRIGAVESPLSLYADGNFCIAKVLDKGVHVFYHFVVDVKRKTYKFLFMKSIKLNVNLNKRFYLLCALPKMVFLNPRQIAVYDIEPLSLEELAFLSIQRHYRVNPETNEVKDRLTVDEIKQIMIAHNQKRKELE
;
A
#
# COMPACT_ATOMS: atom_id res chain seq x y z
N MET A 1 -9.14 -13.12 9.72
CA MET A 1 -8.66 -13.58 8.40
C MET A 1 -9.86 -13.83 7.52
N LEU A 2 -9.94 -13.07 6.43
CA LEU A 2 -10.94 -13.21 5.38
C LEU A 2 -10.19 -13.58 4.10
N GLU A 3 -10.61 -14.65 3.43
CA GLU A 3 -10.03 -15.08 2.17
C GLU A 3 -11.14 -15.18 1.11
N PHE A 4 -10.88 -14.63 -0.08
CA PHE A 4 -11.80 -14.68 -1.21
C PHE A 4 -11.07 -14.61 -2.55
N GLY A 5 -11.74 -15.01 -3.62
CA GLY A 5 -11.19 -14.98 -4.98
C GLY A 5 -11.13 -13.57 -5.55
N THR A 6 -10.16 -13.34 -6.45
CA THR A 6 -10.19 -12.16 -7.32
C THR A 6 -11.32 -12.26 -8.34
N ASP A 7 -11.80 -11.12 -8.84
CA ASP A 7 -12.81 -11.10 -9.88
C ASP A 7 -12.31 -11.77 -11.17
N GLY A 8 -13.19 -12.54 -11.83
CA GLY A 8 -12.84 -13.21 -13.09
C GLY A 8 -12.44 -12.24 -14.21
N ARG A 9 -12.93 -10.99 -14.16
CA ARG A 9 -12.56 -9.91 -15.08
C ARG A 9 -11.08 -9.52 -14.99
N PHE A 10 -10.37 -9.92 -13.94
CA PHE A 10 -8.95 -9.63 -13.75
C PHE A 10 -8.02 -10.75 -14.22
N ASN A 11 -8.53 -11.94 -14.56
CA ASN A 11 -7.74 -13.18 -14.72
C ASN A 11 -6.59 -13.09 -15.74
N SER A 12 -6.68 -12.19 -16.73
CA SER A 12 -5.66 -12.00 -17.77
C SER A 12 -4.71 -10.83 -17.47
N PHE A 13 -4.89 -10.12 -16.38
CA PHE A 13 -4.19 -8.87 -16.09
C PHE A 13 -3.41 -8.95 -14.78
N LYS A 14 -2.25 -8.29 -14.76
CA LYS A 14 -1.58 -7.99 -13.50
C LYS A 14 -2.43 -6.98 -12.74
N VAL A 15 -2.77 -7.27 -11.49
CA VAL A 15 -3.52 -6.34 -10.64
C VAL A 15 -2.54 -5.42 -9.91
N ASN A 16 -2.65 -4.11 -10.17
CA ASN A 16 -1.94 -3.08 -9.44
C ASN A 16 -2.66 -2.78 -8.13
N LYS A 17 -1.86 -2.58 -7.07
CA LYS A 17 -2.37 -2.11 -5.78
C LYS A 17 -2.68 -0.62 -5.90
N VAL A 18 -3.85 -0.20 -5.41
CA VAL A 18 -4.20 1.24 -5.31
C VAL A 18 -4.11 1.67 -3.85
N GLY A 19 -4.83 0.98 -2.97
CA GLY A 19 -4.90 1.36 -1.56
C GLY A 19 -5.96 0.56 -0.82
N PHE A 20 -6.06 0.78 0.48
CA PHE A 20 -7.18 0.31 1.29
C PHE A 20 -7.63 1.47 2.17
N CYS A 21 -8.92 1.77 2.11
CA CYS A 21 -9.51 2.89 2.84
C CYS A 21 -10.74 2.39 3.58
N GLU A 22 -10.82 2.69 4.88
CA GLU A 22 -11.90 2.26 5.78
C GLU A 22 -12.03 0.73 5.83
N LYS A 23 -12.88 0.17 4.98
CA LYS A 23 -13.21 -1.26 4.92
C LYS A 23 -13.08 -1.82 3.50
N ARG A 24 -12.63 -1.01 2.54
CA ARG A 24 -12.59 -1.37 1.13
C ARG A 24 -11.17 -1.42 0.62
N LEU A 25 -10.87 -2.49 -0.11
CA LEU A 25 -9.66 -2.60 -0.91
C LEU A 25 -9.92 -1.99 -2.28
N TYR A 26 -8.99 -1.17 -2.75
CA TYR A 26 -8.99 -0.61 -4.10
C TYR A 26 -7.86 -1.22 -4.92
N VAL A 27 -8.18 -1.62 -6.15
CA VAL A 27 -7.23 -2.23 -7.09
C VAL A 27 -7.46 -1.72 -8.50
N SER A 28 -6.46 -1.89 -9.36
CA SER A 28 -6.55 -1.53 -10.77
C SER A 28 -5.93 -2.64 -11.64
N PRO A 29 -6.69 -3.34 -12.49
CA PRO A 29 -6.10 -4.27 -13.45
C PRO A 29 -5.26 -3.48 -14.46
N LYS A 30 -4.01 -3.91 -14.69
CA LYS A 30 -3.12 -3.28 -15.68
C LYS A 30 -3.58 -3.63 -17.09
N ARG A 31 -4.35 -2.72 -17.68
CA ARG A 31 -4.82 -2.74 -19.08
C ARG A 31 -4.09 -1.67 -19.89
N SER A 32 -4.06 -1.85 -21.20
CA SER A 32 -3.45 -0.90 -22.15
C SER A 32 -4.47 0.00 -22.84
N ASP A 33 -5.78 -0.24 -22.67
CA ASP A 33 -6.86 0.46 -23.38
C ASP A 33 -7.76 1.27 -22.45
N ARG A 34 -7.59 1.13 -21.13
CA ARG A 34 -8.41 1.83 -20.14
C ARG A 34 -7.75 1.83 -18.77
N LEU A 35 -8.05 2.88 -18.01
CA LEU A 35 -7.82 2.96 -16.58
C LEU A 35 -9.10 2.55 -15.85
N GLU A 36 -9.02 1.50 -15.04
CA GLU A 36 -10.12 1.08 -14.17
C GLU A 36 -9.71 1.12 -12.71
N ILE A 37 -10.57 1.65 -11.83
CA ILE A 37 -10.44 1.50 -10.38
C ILE A 37 -11.60 0.63 -9.90
N TRP A 38 -11.27 -0.49 -9.28
CA TRP A 38 -12.22 -1.42 -8.70
C TRP A 38 -12.11 -1.39 -7.18
N SER A 39 -13.22 -1.66 -6.50
CA SER A 39 -13.23 -1.81 -5.05
C SER A 39 -13.98 -3.06 -4.61
N VAL A 40 -13.60 -3.57 -3.44
CA VAL A 40 -14.29 -4.69 -2.77
C VAL A 40 -14.29 -4.46 -1.27
N GLU A 41 -15.44 -4.70 -0.64
CA GLU A 41 -15.55 -4.64 0.81
C GLU A 41 -14.88 -5.85 1.46
N CYS A 42 -14.04 -5.60 2.47
CA CYS A 42 -13.21 -6.59 3.14
C CYS A 42 -13.72 -6.92 4.54
N GLU A 43 -15.03 -7.19 4.65
CA GLU A 43 -15.72 -7.66 5.85
C GLU A 43 -16.39 -9.02 5.62
N ALA A 44 -16.89 -9.66 6.68
CA ALA A 44 -17.51 -10.98 6.56
C ALA A 44 -18.79 -10.90 5.71
N GLY A 45 -18.79 -11.60 4.56
CA GLY A 45 -19.88 -11.60 3.60
C GLY A 45 -19.43 -12.17 2.25
N LYS A 46 -20.27 -12.00 1.22
CA LYS A 46 -19.89 -12.23 -0.17
C LYS A 46 -19.07 -11.03 -0.64
N ALA A 47 -17.91 -11.29 -1.24
CA ALA A 47 -17.06 -10.24 -1.80
C ALA A 47 -17.63 -9.81 -3.16
N GLU A 48 -18.29 -8.65 -3.21
CA GLU A 48 -18.80 -8.08 -4.45
C GLU A 48 -17.87 -6.96 -4.94
N TRP A 49 -17.42 -7.11 -6.18
CA TRP A 49 -16.51 -6.17 -6.83
C TRP A 49 -17.28 -5.09 -7.55
N GLU A 50 -16.99 -3.84 -7.18
CA GLU A 50 -17.63 -2.65 -7.72
C GLU A 50 -16.62 -1.87 -8.57
N LEU A 51 -17.02 -1.51 -9.79
CA LEU A 51 -16.27 -0.60 -10.64
C LEU A 51 -16.53 0.83 -10.18
N ILE A 52 -15.50 1.53 -9.72
CA ILE A 52 -15.59 2.91 -9.25
C ILE A 52 -15.43 3.89 -10.42
N THR A 53 -14.42 3.66 -11.26
CA THR A 53 -14.11 4.54 -12.40
C THR A 53 -13.60 3.70 -13.55
N CYS A 54 -13.99 4.09 -14.77
CA CYS A 54 -13.44 3.60 -16.02
C CYS A 54 -13.19 4.80 -16.95
N VAL A 55 -11.94 4.95 -17.40
CA VAL A 55 -11.52 5.96 -18.37
C VAL A 55 -10.86 5.24 -19.53
N ASN A 56 -11.33 5.47 -20.75
CA ASN A 56 -10.75 4.85 -21.94
C ASN A 56 -9.52 5.60 -22.43
N PHE A 57 -8.62 4.85 -23.07
CA PHE A 57 -7.40 5.34 -23.69
C PHE A 57 -7.25 4.64 -25.04
N ASP A 58 -6.73 5.36 -26.04
CA ASP A 58 -6.25 4.69 -27.26
C ASP A 58 -5.05 3.81 -26.92
N GLU A 59 -4.15 4.32 -26.07
CA GLU A 59 -3.03 3.57 -25.52
C GLU A 59 -2.61 4.09 -24.13
N LEU A 60 -2.78 3.28 -23.09
CA LEU A 60 -2.27 3.52 -21.74
C LEU A 60 -0.93 2.80 -21.54
N LEU A 61 0.15 3.59 -21.48
CA LEU A 61 1.51 3.06 -21.36
C LEU A 61 1.87 2.76 -19.90
N LEU A 62 1.65 3.74 -19.02
CA LEU A 62 2.07 3.69 -17.62
C LEU A 62 0.99 4.27 -16.71
N SER A 63 0.88 3.69 -15.51
CA SER A 63 0.00 4.16 -14.44
C SER A 63 0.62 3.94 -13.06
N TYR A 64 0.58 4.99 -12.24
CA TYR A 64 1.06 4.99 -10.86
C TYR A 64 -0.05 5.48 -9.94
N TYR A 65 -0.19 4.88 -8.76
CA TYR A 65 -1.35 5.07 -7.90
C TYR A 65 -0.91 5.51 -6.51
N ALA A 66 -1.63 6.48 -5.95
CA ALA A 66 -1.56 6.82 -4.54
C ALA A 66 -2.97 7.01 -3.99
N LEU A 67 -3.24 6.41 -2.82
CA LEU A 67 -4.48 6.62 -2.09
C LEU A 67 -4.27 7.73 -1.06
N ASP A 68 -5.18 8.69 -1.03
CA ASP A 68 -5.32 9.65 0.04
C ASP A 68 -6.54 9.31 0.88
N SER A 69 -6.30 8.63 1.99
CA SER A 69 -7.36 8.24 2.92
C SER A 69 -7.97 9.43 3.66
N ALA A 70 -7.25 10.55 3.80
CA ALA A 70 -7.74 11.73 4.50
C ALA A 70 -8.78 12.49 3.66
N ASN A 71 -8.50 12.68 2.37
CA ASN A 71 -9.41 13.37 1.45
C ASN A 71 -10.33 12.43 0.66
N ARG A 72 -10.23 11.11 0.91
CA ARG A 72 -11.00 10.07 0.23
C ARG A 72 -10.89 10.18 -1.29
N CYS A 73 -9.67 10.21 -1.79
CA CYS A 73 -9.41 10.21 -3.21
C CYS A 73 -8.26 9.29 -3.60
N VAL A 74 -8.27 8.87 -4.87
CA VAL A 74 -7.19 8.13 -5.50
C VAL A 74 -6.55 9.05 -6.53
N TYR A 75 -5.24 9.23 -6.42
CA TYR A 75 -4.43 9.88 -7.42
C TYR A 75 -3.86 8.85 -8.39
N VAL A 76 -3.99 9.09 -9.69
CA VAL A 76 -3.41 8.24 -10.73
C VAL A 76 -2.59 9.08 -11.69
N LEU A 77 -1.27 8.93 -11.65
CA LEU A 77 -0.39 9.50 -12.67
C LEU A 77 -0.36 8.55 -13.86
N THR A 78 -0.68 9.07 -15.03
CA THR A 78 -0.77 8.30 -16.27
C THR A 78 0.14 8.88 -17.35
N VAL A 79 0.64 7.99 -18.20
CA VAL A 79 1.27 8.35 -19.47
C VAL A 79 0.55 7.55 -20.55
N GLY A 80 -0.07 8.23 -21.50
CA GLY A 80 -0.86 7.57 -22.53
C GLY A 80 -1.50 8.51 -23.54
N VAL A 81 -2.13 7.91 -24.54
CA VAL A 81 -2.89 8.56 -25.61
C VAL A 81 -4.37 8.51 -25.24
N PHE A 82 -5.01 9.67 -25.11
CA PHE A 82 -6.42 9.77 -24.72
C PHE A 82 -7.33 9.73 -25.96
N GLU A 83 -8.48 9.05 -25.86
CA GLU A 83 -9.48 8.88 -26.94
C GLU A 83 -9.96 10.20 -27.60
N ASN A 84 -9.70 11.36 -26.97
CA ASN A 84 -10.22 12.66 -27.41
C ASN A 84 -9.35 13.36 -28.48
N GLY A 85 -8.63 12.61 -29.32
CA GLY A 85 -7.97 13.14 -30.53
C GLY A 85 -6.56 13.69 -30.33
N ASN A 86 -5.89 13.37 -29.23
CA ASN A 86 -4.46 13.61 -29.12
C ASN A 86 -3.72 12.47 -29.84
N GLU A 87 -2.93 12.78 -30.88
CA GLU A 87 -2.09 11.77 -31.56
C GLU A 87 -0.79 11.48 -30.79
N VAL A 88 -0.55 12.17 -29.68
CA VAL A 88 0.69 12.08 -28.90
C VAL A 88 0.43 11.65 -27.46
N PRO A 89 1.30 10.82 -26.87
CA PRO A 89 1.24 10.48 -25.46
C PRO A 89 1.34 11.73 -24.59
N CYS A 90 0.46 11.85 -23.60
CA CYS A 90 0.43 12.95 -22.65
C CYS A 90 0.53 12.42 -21.22
N ILE A 91 1.08 13.26 -20.34
CA ILE A 91 1.23 12.99 -18.92
C ILE A 91 0.08 13.71 -18.22
N ALA A 92 -0.76 12.94 -17.52
CA ALA A 92 -1.87 13.51 -16.77
C ALA A 92 -1.99 12.85 -15.40
N LEU A 93 -2.42 13.65 -14.43
CA LEU A 93 -2.76 13.20 -13.09
C LEU A 93 -4.28 13.22 -12.91
N PHE A 94 -4.86 12.06 -12.63
CA PHE A 94 -6.26 11.92 -12.27
C PHE A 94 -6.42 12.04 -10.75
N LYS A 95 -7.39 12.83 -10.30
CA LYS A 95 -7.86 12.87 -8.91
C LYS A 95 -9.28 12.29 -8.90
N ILE A 96 -9.41 11.06 -8.43
CA ILE A 96 -10.66 10.29 -8.44
C ILE A 96 -11.25 10.28 -7.03
N SER A 97 -12.45 10.80 -6.85
CA SER A 97 -13.16 10.74 -5.57
C SER A 97 -13.61 9.31 -5.26
N ILE A 98 -13.51 8.88 -4.01
CA ILE A 98 -14.02 7.58 -3.56
C ILE A 98 -15.06 7.74 -2.44
N PRO A 99 -16.17 6.99 -2.50
CA PRO A 99 -16.50 5.93 -3.46
C PRO A 99 -17.13 6.42 -4.77
N GLY A 100 -17.39 7.73 -4.93
CA GLY A 100 -18.25 8.26 -6.00
C GLY A 100 -17.72 8.10 -7.43
N GLY A 101 -16.41 7.93 -7.62
CA GLY A 101 -15.81 7.68 -8.93
C GLY A 101 -15.78 8.88 -9.87
N THR A 102 -16.21 10.06 -9.40
CA THR A 102 -16.04 11.32 -10.13
C THR A 102 -14.56 11.68 -10.16
N TYR A 103 -14.08 12.18 -11.29
CA TYR A 103 -12.66 12.47 -11.44
C TYR A 103 -12.40 13.81 -12.11
N GLU A 104 -11.28 14.40 -11.69
CA GLU A 104 -10.68 15.59 -12.27
C GLU A 104 -9.37 15.18 -12.95
N VAL A 105 -9.05 15.79 -14.09
CA VAL A 105 -7.82 15.52 -14.85
C VAL A 105 -6.96 16.76 -14.86
N PHE A 106 -5.72 16.62 -14.38
CA PHE A 106 -4.72 17.67 -14.36
C PHE A 106 -3.64 17.36 -15.39
N GLN A 107 -3.36 18.31 -16.29
CA GLN A 107 -2.27 18.16 -17.26
C GLN A 107 -0.94 18.61 -16.66
N LEU A 108 0.18 18.08 -17.14
CA LEU A 108 1.49 18.53 -16.69
C LEU A 108 1.68 20.02 -17.03
N ASP A 109 2.02 20.83 -16.03
CA ASP A 109 2.38 22.23 -16.22
C ASP A 109 3.61 22.33 -17.14
N PRO A 110 3.57 23.11 -18.24
CA PRO A 110 4.71 23.32 -19.13
C PRO A 110 6.00 23.72 -18.40
N ALA A 111 5.92 24.48 -17.30
CA ALA A 111 7.10 24.87 -16.53
C ALA A 111 7.80 23.68 -15.84
N SER A 112 7.04 22.61 -15.58
CA SER A 112 7.52 21.36 -15.01
C SER A 112 7.97 20.34 -16.07
N GLY A 113 7.74 20.61 -17.36
CA GLY A 113 8.00 19.69 -18.47
C GLY A 113 9.46 19.23 -18.56
N LEU A 114 10.39 20.19 -18.51
CA LEU A 114 11.83 19.90 -18.62
C LEU A 114 12.33 19.02 -17.46
N GLU A 115 11.95 19.37 -16.23
CA GLU A 115 12.30 18.59 -15.04
C GLU A 115 11.73 17.16 -15.11
N PHE A 116 10.49 17.02 -15.60
CA PHE A 116 9.87 15.72 -15.74
C PHE A 116 10.61 14.86 -16.77
N GLU A 117 10.93 15.42 -17.94
CA GLU A 117 11.59 14.70 -19.04
C GLU A 117 13.03 14.30 -18.70
N GLU A 118 13.79 15.20 -18.06
CA GLU A 118 15.22 14.98 -17.82
C GLU A 118 15.50 14.18 -16.54
N ASN A 119 14.66 14.29 -15.51
CA ASN A 119 14.99 13.78 -14.16
C ASN A 119 14.02 12.71 -13.63
N VAL A 120 12.80 12.57 -14.17
CA VAL A 120 11.83 11.58 -13.67
C VAL A 120 11.96 10.24 -14.40
N PHE A 121 12.63 9.28 -13.76
CA PHE A 121 12.74 7.92 -14.25
C PHE A 121 11.44 7.13 -14.02
N LEU A 122 10.53 7.19 -14.99
CA LEU A 122 9.20 6.60 -14.92
C LEU A 122 9.23 5.12 -14.51
N ASP A 123 10.14 4.30 -15.02
CA ASP A 123 10.21 2.86 -14.70
C ASP A 123 10.33 2.55 -13.19
N ASN A 124 10.89 3.48 -12.42
CA ASN A 124 11.23 3.30 -11.01
C ASN A 124 10.49 4.25 -10.06
N VAL A 125 9.76 5.23 -10.59
CA VAL A 125 9.08 6.24 -9.77
C VAL A 125 7.96 5.62 -8.94
N VAL A 126 7.83 6.09 -7.69
CA VAL A 126 6.70 5.78 -6.83
C VAL A 126 5.89 7.05 -6.63
N LEU A 127 4.61 6.99 -6.98
CA LEU A 127 3.64 7.98 -6.54
C LEU A 127 3.20 7.66 -5.11
N GLY A 128 3.29 8.64 -4.21
CA GLY A 128 2.90 8.50 -2.82
C GLY A 128 2.04 9.67 -2.38
N CYS A 129 1.16 9.43 -1.40
CA CYS A 129 0.41 10.48 -0.73
C CYS A 129 0.56 10.33 0.78
N THR A 130 0.70 11.44 1.49
CA THR A 130 0.63 11.45 2.96
C THR A 130 -0.14 12.68 3.41
N LYS A 131 -1.29 12.47 4.05
CA LYS A 131 -2.14 13.54 4.62
C LYS A 131 -2.42 14.66 3.61
N GLY A 132 -2.86 14.30 2.40
CA GLY A 132 -3.12 15.27 1.32
C GLY A 132 -1.90 15.83 0.60
N THR A 133 -0.68 15.47 1.00
CA THR A 133 0.52 15.87 0.26
C THR A 133 0.92 14.78 -0.72
N LEU A 134 0.85 15.08 -2.01
CA LEU A 134 1.25 14.18 -3.10
C LEU A 134 2.73 14.37 -3.44
N PHE A 135 3.43 13.28 -3.69
CA PHE A 135 4.86 13.31 -4.00
C PHE A 135 5.26 12.13 -4.89
N MET A 136 6.41 12.27 -5.53
CA MET A 136 7.11 11.22 -6.27
C MET A 136 8.52 11.05 -5.73
N TYR A 137 9.02 9.82 -5.75
CA TYR A 137 10.43 9.56 -5.49
C TYR A 137 10.90 8.30 -6.21
N ASP A 138 12.19 8.23 -6.48
CA ASP A 138 12.80 7.00 -7.00
C ASP A 138 13.15 6.06 -5.84
N ARG A 139 12.43 4.94 -5.77
CA ARG A 139 12.64 3.91 -4.74
C ARG A 139 13.87 3.05 -4.97
N THR A 140 14.55 3.16 -6.10
CA THR A 140 15.65 2.27 -6.50
C THR A 140 17.04 2.79 -6.15
N VAL A 141 17.12 4.05 -5.69
CA VAL A 141 18.38 4.70 -5.33
C VAL A 141 18.92 4.16 -3.99
N VAL A 142 19.84 3.20 -4.09
CA VAL A 142 20.53 2.58 -2.94
C VAL A 142 21.79 3.32 -2.50
N MET A 143 22.32 4.18 -3.37
CA MET A 143 23.48 5.04 -3.16
C MET A 143 23.27 6.34 -3.96
N GLY A 144 23.74 7.46 -3.42
CA GLY A 144 23.58 8.78 -4.03
C GLY A 144 22.34 9.54 -3.54
N THR A 145 22.20 10.76 -4.08
CA THR A 145 21.07 11.66 -3.83
C THR A 145 19.78 11.01 -4.28
N ILE A 146 18.77 10.98 -3.41
CA ILE A 146 17.44 10.45 -3.70
C ILE A 146 16.64 11.54 -4.42
N PRO A 147 16.20 11.30 -5.67
CA PRO A 147 15.25 12.17 -6.34
C PRO A 147 13.91 12.12 -5.61
N PHE A 148 13.39 13.29 -5.26
CA PHE A 148 12.12 13.47 -4.58
C PHE A 148 11.47 14.73 -5.13
N TRP A 149 10.20 14.62 -5.51
CA TRP A 149 9.41 15.73 -6.04
C TRP A 149 8.12 15.85 -5.28
N ARG A 150 7.78 17.07 -4.88
CA ARG A 150 6.44 17.38 -4.38
C ARG A 150 5.56 17.70 -5.58
N ILE A 151 4.34 17.15 -5.61
CA ILE A 151 3.36 17.48 -6.64
C ILE A 151 2.40 18.52 -6.10
N GLU A 152 2.21 19.60 -6.85
CA GLU A 152 1.24 20.65 -6.53
C GLU A 152 0.15 20.67 -7.59
N LEU A 153 -1.10 20.77 -7.15
CA LEU A 153 -2.28 20.80 -8.03
C LEU A 153 -2.82 22.21 -8.12
N ASN A 154 -3.11 22.66 -9.34
CA ASN A 154 -3.78 23.91 -9.59
C ASN A 154 -5.22 23.65 -10.05
N GLU A 155 -6.16 23.74 -9.13
CA GLU A 155 -7.58 23.49 -9.40
C GLU A 155 -8.23 24.54 -10.31
N ILE A 156 -7.60 25.71 -10.50
CA ILE A 156 -8.12 26.76 -11.39
C ILE A 156 -7.72 26.48 -12.84
N ARG A 157 -6.46 26.12 -13.07
CA ARG A 157 -5.92 25.85 -14.41
C ARG A 157 -6.09 24.41 -14.87
N MET A 158 -6.42 23.51 -13.95
CA MET A 158 -6.43 22.06 -14.18
C MET A 158 -5.07 21.56 -14.66
N ASP A 159 -4.01 22.05 -14.04
CA ASP A 159 -2.64 21.61 -14.24
C ASP A 159 -2.00 21.11 -12.93
N PHE A 160 -0.92 20.34 -13.04
CA PHE A 160 -0.09 19.96 -11.92
C PHE A 160 1.39 20.27 -12.20
N GLY A 161 2.08 20.78 -11.18
CA GLY A 161 3.51 21.04 -11.22
C GLY A 161 4.29 20.07 -10.34
N ILE A 162 5.59 19.95 -10.59
CA ILE A 162 6.53 19.22 -9.74
C ILE A 162 7.60 20.16 -9.18
N GLU A 163 7.83 20.09 -7.88
CA GLU A 163 8.87 20.85 -7.19
C GLU A 163 10.00 19.89 -6.77
N PRO A 164 11.22 20.02 -7.33
CA PRO A 164 12.36 19.19 -6.94
C PRO A 164 12.80 19.46 -5.50
N GLN A 165 12.87 18.42 -4.69
CA GLN A 165 13.27 18.48 -3.29
C GLN A 165 14.23 17.34 -2.95
N PHE A 166 15.29 17.22 -3.76
CA PHE A 166 16.27 16.14 -3.68
C PHE A 166 16.88 15.97 -2.29
N VAL A 167 17.04 14.72 -1.88
CA VAL A 167 17.59 14.36 -0.56
C VAL A 167 19.00 13.83 -0.76
N LYS A 168 20.00 14.62 -0.34
CA LYS A 168 21.42 14.26 -0.42
C LYS A 168 21.68 12.92 0.26
N ASP A 169 22.70 12.19 -0.19
CA ASP A 169 23.06 10.92 0.43
C ASP A 169 23.64 11.10 1.85
N ILE A 170 23.77 9.99 2.57
CA ILE A 170 24.47 9.95 3.86
C ILE A 170 25.97 10.17 3.57
N GLU A 171 26.55 11.29 4.04
CA GLU A 171 27.93 11.70 3.72
C GLU A 171 29.02 10.75 4.28
N SER A 172 28.67 9.76 5.11
CA SER A 172 29.62 8.78 5.66
C SER A 172 29.79 7.60 4.72
N THR A 173 31.02 7.36 4.21
CA THR A 173 31.59 6.15 3.54
C THR A 173 30.61 5.17 2.87
N PRO A 174 30.85 4.69 1.63
CA PRO A 174 29.87 3.94 0.84
C PRO A 174 29.35 2.69 1.57
N ARG A 175 28.26 2.85 2.31
CA ARG A 175 27.48 1.77 2.89
C ARG A 175 26.38 1.50 1.89
N CYS A 176 26.35 0.31 1.31
CA CYS A 176 25.18 -0.16 0.59
C CYS A 176 23.95 -0.01 1.51
N THR A 177 22.99 0.81 1.10
CA THR A 177 21.71 0.95 1.81
C THR A 177 20.62 0.16 1.11
N ARG A 178 19.67 -0.35 1.88
CA ARG A 178 18.41 -0.87 1.35
C ARG A 178 17.61 0.30 0.75
N PHE A 179 16.67 -0.03 -0.12
CA PHE A 179 15.81 0.94 -0.79
C PHE A 179 15.18 1.93 0.20
N PRO A 180 15.18 3.24 -0.11
CA PRO A 180 14.64 4.26 0.77
C PRO A 180 13.13 4.09 0.93
N LEU A 181 12.64 4.44 2.11
CA LEU A 181 11.22 4.39 2.43
C LEU A 181 10.75 5.75 2.95
N VAL A 182 9.76 6.34 2.28
CA VAL A 182 9.13 7.59 2.73
C VAL A 182 8.02 7.26 3.73
N LEU A 183 8.16 7.73 4.97
CA LEU A 183 7.15 7.60 6.04
C LEU A 183 6.27 8.84 6.17
N ASP A 184 6.78 10.01 5.82
CA ASP A 184 5.99 11.24 5.79
C ASP A 184 6.47 12.10 4.63
N GLY A 185 5.68 12.15 3.55
CA GLY A 185 6.02 12.96 2.38
C GLY A 185 6.00 14.47 2.65
N LYS A 186 5.18 14.95 3.60
CA LYS A 186 5.07 16.38 3.92
C LYS A 186 6.30 16.90 4.66
N ASN A 187 6.79 16.11 5.62
CA ASN A 187 7.96 16.44 6.43
C ASN A 187 9.24 15.72 5.93
N ARG A 188 9.18 15.13 4.73
CA ARG A 188 10.22 14.28 4.12
C ARG A 188 10.91 13.37 5.12
N VAL A 189 10.14 12.66 5.94
CA VAL A 189 10.70 11.65 6.85
C VAL A 189 11.00 10.41 6.02
N ILE A 190 12.27 10.26 5.64
CA ILE A 190 12.76 9.15 4.79
C ILE A 190 13.66 8.25 5.63
N VAL A 191 13.47 6.94 5.50
CA VAL A 191 14.26 5.94 6.23
C VAL A 191 15.16 5.19 5.25
N LYS A 192 16.44 5.05 5.63
CA LYS A 192 17.41 4.15 5.01
C LYS A 192 17.90 3.14 6.05
N LEU A 193 17.96 1.87 5.66
CA LEU A 193 18.60 0.82 6.46
C LEU A 193 19.91 0.45 5.78
N THR A 194 21.02 0.44 6.50
CA THR A 194 22.30 -0.01 5.94
C THR A 194 22.37 -1.54 5.86
N ALA A 195 23.35 -2.05 5.12
CA ALA A 195 23.67 -3.48 5.13
C ALA A 195 24.07 -4.00 6.54
N SER A 196 24.65 -3.13 7.38
CA SER A 196 24.95 -3.41 8.80
C SER A 196 23.74 -3.33 9.72
N ASN A 197 22.54 -3.12 9.18
CA ASN A 197 21.29 -2.94 9.90
C ASN A 197 21.21 -1.67 10.78
N ASP A 198 22.01 -0.66 10.46
CA ASP A 198 21.87 0.68 11.06
C ASP A 198 20.67 1.38 10.43
N VAL A 199 19.95 2.19 11.22
CA VAL A 199 18.75 2.89 10.78
C VAL A 199 19.05 4.38 10.72
N PHE A 200 18.95 4.96 9.53
CA PHE A 200 19.08 6.38 9.29
C PHE A 200 17.74 6.98 8.90
N VAL A 201 17.45 8.15 9.46
CA VAL A 201 16.22 8.89 9.18
C VAL A 201 16.60 10.28 8.71
N PHE A 202 16.12 10.67 7.54
CA PHE A 202 16.25 12.03 7.06
C PHE A 202 15.23 12.91 7.78
N ASP A 203 15.74 13.99 8.38
CA ASP A 203 14.93 15.00 9.03
C ASP A 203 14.97 16.29 8.21
N GLN A 204 13.81 16.69 7.67
CA GLN A 204 13.69 17.91 6.88
C GLN A 204 14.07 19.16 7.65
N HIS A 205 13.83 19.22 8.97
CA HIS A 205 14.10 20.42 9.75
C HIS A 205 15.59 20.71 9.87
N SER A 206 16.40 19.67 10.08
CA SER A 206 17.86 19.75 10.09
C SER A 206 18.49 19.57 8.70
N ASN A 207 17.69 19.20 7.70
CA ASN A 207 18.12 18.86 6.34
C ASN A 207 19.30 17.87 6.31
N ALA A 208 19.25 16.88 7.21
CA ALA A 208 20.35 15.97 7.45
C ALA A 208 19.85 14.56 7.79
N TRP A 209 20.73 13.58 7.58
CA TRP A 209 20.51 12.22 8.03
C TRP A 209 20.88 12.08 9.50
N VAL A 210 20.00 11.45 10.26
CA VAL A 210 20.17 11.17 11.68
C VAL A 210 20.21 9.66 11.88
N GLU A 211 21.33 9.16 12.40
CA GLU A 211 21.42 7.78 12.86
C GLU A 211 20.53 7.60 14.10
N CYS A 212 19.63 6.62 14.04
CA CYS A 212 18.68 6.33 15.09
C CYS A 212 19.09 5.07 15.85
N CYS A 213 19.06 5.15 17.18
CA CYS A 213 19.34 4.01 18.04
C CYS A 213 18.07 3.16 18.28
N ARG A 214 18.24 1.85 18.46
CA ARG A 214 17.12 0.99 18.86
C ARG A 214 16.65 1.38 20.27
N SER A 215 15.34 1.55 20.45
CA SER A 215 14.72 1.69 21.77
C SER A 215 14.81 0.38 22.56
N GLY A 216 14.94 0.47 23.89
CA GLY A 216 15.03 -0.70 24.77
C GLY A 216 13.83 -1.65 24.68
N ASN A 217 12.65 -1.13 24.36
CA ASN A 217 11.37 -1.86 24.24
C ASN A 217 11.02 -2.32 22.81
N SER A 218 12.03 -2.53 21.96
CA SER A 218 11.82 -3.08 20.61
C SER A 218 11.76 -4.62 20.66
N ASP A 219 10.71 -5.20 20.07
CA ASP A 219 10.45 -6.65 20.00
C ASP A 219 11.26 -7.37 18.91
N LEU A 220 11.97 -6.62 18.06
CA LEU A 220 12.91 -7.14 17.06
C LEU A 220 14.28 -6.49 17.24
N PHE A 221 15.31 -7.33 17.12
CA PHE A 221 16.71 -6.93 17.09
C PHE A 221 17.25 -7.20 15.69
N LEU A 222 17.56 -6.15 14.92
CA LEU A 222 18.00 -6.34 13.54
C LEU A 222 19.32 -7.13 13.42
N VAL A 223 20.17 -7.11 14.45
CA VAL A 223 21.41 -7.91 14.53
C VAL A 223 21.15 -9.42 14.51
N GLU A 224 19.94 -9.86 14.90
CA GLU A 224 19.56 -11.27 14.87
C GLU A 224 19.17 -11.74 13.46
N LEU A 225 18.93 -10.82 12.53
CA LEU A 225 18.66 -11.11 11.13
C LEU A 225 19.96 -11.41 10.36
N ARG A 226 20.69 -12.45 10.79
CA ARG A 226 22.06 -12.78 10.33
C ARG A 226 22.16 -13.30 8.88
N ASP A 227 21.04 -13.49 8.19
CA ASP A 227 20.98 -14.07 6.84
C ASP A 227 20.74 -13.04 5.72
N SER A 228 20.89 -11.73 5.98
CA SER A 228 20.89 -10.77 4.87
C SER A 228 22.17 -10.95 4.06
N ARG A 229 22.12 -11.80 3.02
CA ARG A 229 23.11 -11.76 1.94
C ARG A 229 23.05 -10.34 1.39
N GLY A 230 24.21 -9.70 1.22
CA GLY A 230 24.30 -8.34 0.69
C GLY A 230 23.60 -8.21 -0.67
N LEU A 231 23.56 -7.00 -1.23
CA LEU A 231 23.10 -6.78 -2.60
C LEU A 231 23.92 -7.66 -3.57
N SER A 232 23.43 -8.86 -3.88
CA SER A 232 23.83 -9.59 -5.08
C SER A 232 22.83 -9.20 -6.15
N GLU A 233 23.30 -8.64 -7.27
CA GLU A 233 22.46 -8.47 -8.45
C GLU A 233 21.97 -9.86 -8.90
N THR A 234 20.77 -10.25 -8.46
CA THR A 234 20.11 -11.42 -9.01
C THR A 234 19.55 -11.03 -10.37
N TYR A 235 20.34 -11.27 -11.42
CA TYR A 235 19.82 -11.36 -12.78
C TYR A 235 18.88 -12.56 -12.84
N GLY A 236 17.58 -12.33 -13.04
CA GLY A 236 16.67 -13.43 -13.34
C GLY A 236 17.09 -14.11 -14.64
N ARG A 237 16.72 -15.38 -14.84
CA ARG A 237 16.97 -16.16 -16.09
C ARG A 237 16.48 -15.48 -17.40
N HIS A 238 15.76 -14.37 -17.30
CA HIS A 238 15.21 -13.60 -18.41
C HIS A 238 15.71 -12.14 -18.45
N GLY A 239 16.84 -11.81 -17.81
CA GLY A 239 17.46 -10.48 -17.92
C GLY A 239 16.73 -9.34 -17.18
N HIS A 240 15.64 -9.62 -16.45
CA HIS A 240 15.03 -8.64 -15.56
C HIS A 240 15.94 -8.40 -14.34
N ARG A 241 16.29 -7.14 -14.08
CA ARG A 241 16.85 -6.70 -12.80
C ARG A 241 15.83 -7.00 -11.70
N ILE A 242 16.08 -8.06 -10.93
CA ILE A 242 15.32 -8.30 -9.70
C ILE A 242 16.04 -7.49 -8.63
N GLY A 243 15.60 -6.24 -8.43
CA GLY A 243 16.05 -5.39 -7.33
C GLY A 243 15.53 -5.93 -6.00
N ALA A 244 16.09 -7.04 -5.54
CA ALA A 244 15.81 -7.61 -4.23
C ALA A 244 17.14 -7.78 -3.48
N VAL A 245 17.30 -6.99 -2.43
CA VAL A 245 18.16 -7.42 -1.32
C VAL A 245 17.50 -8.70 -0.78
N GLU A 246 18.20 -9.84 -0.82
CA GLU A 246 17.78 -11.06 -0.11
C GLU A 246 17.93 -10.82 1.39
N SER A 247 17.00 -10.04 1.94
CA SER A 247 16.87 -9.77 3.36
C SER A 247 15.61 -10.48 3.86
N PRO A 248 15.67 -11.18 5.00
CA PRO A 248 14.48 -11.72 5.64
C PRO A 248 13.49 -10.60 6.02
N LEU A 249 13.99 -9.37 6.19
CA LEU A 249 13.21 -8.16 6.47
C LEU A 249 12.81 -7.43 5.18
N SER A 250 11.50 -7.20 5.03
CA SER A 250 10.89 -6.30 4.04
C SER A 250 10.12 -5.19 4.77
N LEU A 251 10.22 -3.95 4.32
CA LEU A 251 9.47 -2.82 4.86
C LEU A 251 8.41 -2.34 3.88
N TYR A 252 7.24 -1.99 4.41
CA TYR A 252 6.10 -1.46 3.66
C TYR A 252 5.61 -0.23 4.39
N ALA A 253 5.49 0.91 3.70
CA ALA A 253 4.87 2.11 4.24
C ALA A 253 3.54 2.39 3.55
N ASP A 254 2.61 2.92 4.34
CA ASP A 254 1.37 3.53 3.87
C ASP A 254 1.11 4.77 4.73
N GLY A 255 1.43 5.94 4.16
CA GLY A 255 1.56 7.18 4.91
C GLY A 255 2.44 7.00 6.14
N ASN A 256 1.92 7.40 7.29
CA ASN A 256 2.62 7.42 8.58
C ASN A 256 2.82 6.05 9.23
N PHE A 257 2.33 4.98 8.62
CA PHE A 257 2.38 3.64 9.20
C PHE A 257 3.34 2.76 8.40
N CYS A 258 4.24 2.07 9.11
CA CYS A 258 5.22 1.19 8.49
C CYS A 258 5.17 -0.21 9.09
N ILE A 259 5.02 -1.23 8.24
CA ILE A 259 5.15 -2.63 8.64
C ILE A 259 6.49 -3.17 8.19
N ALA A 260 7.19 -3.77 9.15
CA ALA A 260 8.29 -4.69 8.93
C ALA A 260 7.77 -6.12 8.88
N LYS A 261 8.05 -6.82 7.78
CA LYS A 261 7.82 -8.25 7.63
C LYS A 261 9.16 -8.98 7.72
N VAL A 262 9.27 -9.93 8.65
CA VAL A 262 10.36 -10.89 8.74
C VAL A 262 9.86 -12.25 8.30
N LEU A 263 10.52 -12.88 7.32
CA LEU A 263 10.25 -14.28 6.97
C LEU A 263 11.24 -15.18 7.72
N ASP A 264 10.74 -15.94 8.70
CA ASP A 264 11.53 -16.92 9.45
C ASP A 264 10.90 -18.31 9.34
N LYS A 265 11.67 -19.29 8.86
CA LYS A 265 11.26 -20.71 8.74
C LYS A 265 9.87 -20.92 8.09
N GLY A 266 9.54 -20.11 7.07
CA GLY A 266 8.27 -20.18 6.35
C GLY A 266 7.07 -19.52 7.06
N VAL A 267 7.32 -18.78 8.14
CA VAL A 267 6.34 -18.00 8.88
C VAL A 267 6.64 -16.51 8.67
N HIS A 268 5.62 -15.74 8.31
CA HIS A 268 5.73 -14.30 8.14
C HIS A 268 5.39 -13.63 9.47
N VAL A 269 6.37 -12.95 10.07
CA VAL A 269 6.24 -12.22 11.33
C VAL A 269 6.20 -10.72 11.01
N PHE A 270 5.19 -10.04 11.53
CA PHE A 270 4.91 -8.64 11.25
C PHE A 270 5.12 -7.78 12.50
N TYR A 271 5.82 -6.66 12.29
CA TYR A 271 6.11 -5.66 13.30
C TYR A 271 5.71 -4.28 12.81
N HIS A 272 5.16 -3.45 13.68
CA HIS A 272 5.01 -2.02 13.44
C HIS A 272 6.37 -1.36 13.66
N PHE A 273 6.92 -0.79 12.59
CA PHE A 273 8.15 -0.03 12.65
C PHE A 273 7.84 1.43 12.99
N VAL A 274 8.30 1.87 14.16
CA VAL A 274 8.05 3.21 14.69
C VAL A 274 9.37 3.95 14.80
N VAL A 275 9.40 5.18 14.31
CA VAL A 275 10.55 6.09 14.39
C VAL A 275 10.16 7.30 15.23
N ASP A 276 11.01 7.66 16.19
CA ASP A 276 10.96 8.91 16.93
C ASP A 276 12.17 9.76 16.55
N VAL A 277 11.95 10.69 15.62
CA VAL A 277 12.98 11.60 15.11
C VAL A 277 13.54 12.49 16.22
N LYS A 278 12.70 12.95 17.15
CA LYS A 278 13.12 13.85 18.25
C LYS A 278 14.04 13.15 19.23
N ARG A 279 13.71 11.91 19.60
CA ARG A 279 14.53 11.08 20.48
C ARG A 279 15.66 10.36 19.75
N LYS A 280 15.68 10.41 18.41
CA LYS A 280 16.61 9.66 17.55
C LYS A 280 16.57 8.16 17.86
N THR A 281 15.36 7.63 18.02
CA THR A 281 15.18 6.21 18.32
C THR A 281 14.20 5.54 17.35
N TYR A 282 14.37 4.23 17.17
CA TYR A 282 13.41 3.40 16.45
C TYR A 282 13.02 2.19 17.28
N LYS A 283 11.86 1.60 17.00
CA LYS A 283 11.44 0.33 17.58
C LYS A 283 10.57 -0.46 16.63
N PHE A 284 10.60 -1.77 16.81
CA PHE A 284 9.67 -2.71 16.21
C PHE A 284 8.71 -3.18 17.29
N LEU A 285 7.41 -3.05 17.06
CA LEU A 285 6.39 -3.58 17.96
C LEU A 285 5.76 -4.80 17.29
N PHE A 286 5.82 -5.96 17.93
CA PHE A 286 5.22 -7.17 17.41
C PHE A 286 3.73 -6.97 17.17
N MET A 287 3.26 -7.41 16.00
CA MET A 287 1.84 -7.34 15.65
C MET A 287 1.26 -8.74 15.54
N LYS A 288 1.82 -9.54 14.62
CA LYS A 288 1.22 -10.82 14.26
C LYS A 288 2.21 -11.74 13.60
N SER A 289 1.96 -13.04 13.72
CA SER A 289 2.66 -14.09 13.00
C SER A 289 1.67 -14.89 12.17
N ILE A 290 1.97 -15.08 10.89
CA ILE A 290 1.06 -15.68 9.91
C ILE A 290 1.82 -16.72 9.09
N LYS A 291 1.28 -17.94 9.05
CA LYS A 291 1.68 -18.95 8.09
C LYS A 291 0.74 -18.88 6.89
N LEU A 292 1.22 -18.35 5.77
CA LEU A 292 0.43 -18.26 4.54
C LEU A 292 0.23 -19.66 3.92
N ASN A 293 -0.90 -19.86 3.26
CA ASN A 293 -1.12 -21.02 2.41
C ASN A 293 -0.05 -21.05 1.29
N VAL A 294 0.37 -22.25 0.88
CA VAL A 294 1.31 -22.53 -0.22
C VAL A 294 0.99 -21.71 -1.48
N ASN A 295 -0.28 -21.53 -1.84
CA ASN A 295 -0.66 -20.77 -3.03
C ASN A 295 -0.36 -19.26 -2.90
N LEU A 296 -0.70 -18.65 -1.76
CA LEU A 296 -0.40 -17.25 -1.48
C LEU A 296 1.11 -17.04 -1.30
N ASN A 297 1.80 -17.97 -0.66
CA ASN A 297 3.22 -17.85 -0.36
C ASN A 297 4.13 -17.86 -1.61
N LYS A 298 3.64 -18.36 -2.76
CA LYS A 298 4.41 -18.41 -4.02
C LYS A 298 4.62 -17.03 -4.63
N ARG A 299 3.57 -16.22 -4.73
CA ARG A 299 3.59 -14.86 -5.32
C ARG A 299 2.45 -14.04 -4.74
N PHE A 300 2.77 -12.93 -4.09
CA PHE A 300 1.78 -11.98 -3.61
C PHE A 300 2.36 -10.57 -3.59
N TYR A 301 1.49 -9.59 -3.73
CA TYR A 301 1.72 -8.21 -3.33
C TYR A 301 1.18 -8.02 -1.92
N LEU A 302 2.00 -7.42 -1.06
CA LEU A 302 1.55 -6.99 0.25
C LEU A 302 1.12 -5.54 0.18
N LEU A 303 -0.11 -5.28 0.58
CA LEU A 303 -0.61 -3.96 0.89
C LEU A 303 -0.74 -3.85 2.40
N CYS A 304 -0.07 -2.84 2.93
CA CYS A 304 -0.14 -2.42 4.30
C CYS A 304 -1.08 -1.23 4.32
N ALA A 305 -2.16 -1.28 5.08
CA ALA A 305 -3.04 -0.14 5.27
C ALA A 305 -3.83 -0.35 6.56
N LEU A 306 -3.56 0.44 7.59
CA LEU A 306 -4.23 0.24 8.87
C LEU A 306 -5.76 0.27 8.71
N PRO A 307 -6.49 -0.62 9.41
CA PRO A 307 -6.02 -1.62 10.38
C PRO A 307 -5.75 -3.02 9.77
N LYS A 308 -5.57 -3.15 8.44
CA LYS A 308 -5.50 -4.45 7.75
C LYS A 308 -4.22 -4.66 6.92
N MET A 309 -3.78 -5.91 6.85
CA MET A 309 -2.82 -6.37 5.84
C MET A 309 -3.58 -7.11 4.76
N VAL A 310 -3.31 -6.76 3.52
CA VAL A 310 -3.92 -7.42 2.37
C VAL A 310 -2.83 -8.09 1.54
N PHE A 311 -2.96 -9.40 1.37
CA PHE A 311 -2.15 -10.21 0.47
C PHE A 311 -2.95 -10.40 -0.79
N LEU A 312 -2.46 -9.84 -1.88
CA LEU A 312 -3.09 -9.90 -3.19
C LEU A 312 -2.25 -10.77 -4.13
N ASN A 313 -2.86 -11.79 -4.71
CA ASN A 313 -2.31 -12.45 -5.89
C ASN A 313 -3.40 -12.53 -6.98
N PRO A 314 -3.06 -12.93 -8.21
CA PRO A 314 -4.02 -12.95 -9.32
C PRO A 314 -5.23 -13.89 -9.16
N ARG A 315 -5.30 -14.71 -8.11
CA ARG A 315 -6.38 -15.69 -7.87
C ARG A 315 -7.08 -15.50 -6.53
N GLN A 316 -6.41 -14.89 -5.56
CA GLN A 316 -6.82 -14.91 -4.16
C GLN A 316 -6.38 -13.63 -3.47
N ILE A 317 -7.28 -13.15 -2.61
CA ILE A 317 -7.04 -12.07 -1.67
C ILE A 317 -7.18 -12.65 -0.26
N ALA A 318 -6.20 -12.35 0.60
CA ALA A 318 -6.28 -12.63 2.02
C ALA A 318 -6.13 -11.34 2.82
N VAL A 319 -7.10 -11.07 3.67
CA VAL A 319 -7.16 -9.88 4.52
C VAL A 319 -6.97 -10.31 5.97
N TYR A 320 -6.00 -9.69 6.63
CA TYR A 320 -5.66 -9.93 8.03
C TYR A 320 -5.81 -8.65 8.82
N ASP A 321 -6.55 -8.71 9.90
CA ASP A 321 -6.60 -7.61 10.87
C ASP A 321 -5.24 -7.56 11.60
N ILE A 322 -4.60 -6.40 11.49
CA ILE A 322 -3.31 -6.06 12.11
C ILE A 322 -3.54 -5.74 13.58
N GLU A 323 -4.54 -4.89 13.83
CA GLU A 323 -4.98 -4.57 15.17
C GLU A 323 -5.96 -5.64 15.65
N PRO A 324 -5.96 -5.96 16.96
CA PRO A 324 -6.98 -6.83 17.51
C PRO A 324 -8.34 -6.19 17.31
N LEU A 325 -9.28 -6.96 16.75
CA LEU A 325 -10.67 -6.55 16.62
C LEU A 325 -11.25 -6.23 18.01
N SER A 326 -12.07 -5.19 18.06
CA SER A 326 -12.85 -4.86 19.25
C SER A 326 -13.78 -6.03 19.65
N LEU A 327 -14.21 -6.05 20.91
CA LEU A 327 -15.17 -7.05 21.40
C LEU A 327 -16.47 -7.03 20.56
N GLU A 328 -16.90 -5.84 20.16
CA GLU A 328 -18.06 -5.63 19.29
C GLU A 328 -17.87 -6.28 17.92
N GLU A 329 -16.75 -6.03 17.25
CA GLU A 329 -16.44 -6.65 15.95
C GLU A 329 -16.28 -8.17 16.04
N LEU A 330 -15.69 -8.67 17.14
CA LEU A 330 -15.59 -10.10 17.41
C LEU A 330 -16.96 -10.74 17.62
N ALA A 331 -17.85 -10.08 18.37
CA ALA A 331 -19.22 -10.53 18.58
C ALA A 331 -20.00 -10.53 17.25
N PHE A 332 -19.91 -9.44 16.48
CA PHE A 332 -20.51 -9.32 15.16
C PHE A 332 -20.05 -10.44 14.23
N LEU A 333 -18.73 -10.67 14.12
CA LEU A 333 -18.17 -11.74 13.28
C LEU A 333 -18.57 -13.13 13.75
N SER A 334 -18.67 -13.35 15.07
CA SER A 334 -19.10 -14.61 15.65
C SER A 334 -20.54 -14.93 15.25
N ILE A 335 -21.45 -13.96 15.43
CA ILE A 335 -22.85 -14.07 15.03
C ILE A 335 -22.94 -14.24 13.51
N GLN A 336 -22.26 -13.39 12.75
CA GLN A 336 -22.23 -13.47 11.30
C GLN A 336 -21.83 -14.86 10.82
N ARG A 337 -20.81 -15.49 11.43
CA ARG A 337 -20.37 -16.86 11.09
C ARG A 337 -21.38 -17.92 11.51
N HIS A 338 -21.95 -17.80 12.71
CA HIS A 338 -22.91 -18.77 13.25
C HIS A 338 -24.18 -18.85 12.42
N TYR A 339 -24.66 -17.70 11.93
CA TYR A 339 -25.89 -17.59 11.14
C TYR A 339 -25.64 -17.50 9.62
N ARG A 340 -24.37 -17.61 9.18
CA ARG A 340 -24.00 -17.56 7.76
C ARG A 340 -24.53 -18.76 6.99
N VAL A 341 -24.49 -19.94 7.62
CA VAL A 341 -24.92 -21.19 6.99
C VAL A 341 -26.18 -21.61 7.70
N ASN A 342 -27.28 -21.72 6.95
CA ASN A 342 -28.48 -22.34 7.50
C ASN A 342 -28.16 -23.82 7.78
N PRO A 343 -28.20 -24.27 9.04
CA PRO A 343 -27.83 -25.65 9.37
C PRO A 343 -28.79 -26.68 8.77
N GLU A 344 -30.01 -26.28 8.40
CA GLU A 344 -31.02 -27.17 7.83
C GLU A 344 -30.93 -27.25 6.29
N THR A 345 -30.63 -26.12 5.63
CA THR A 345 -30.62 -26.06 4.15
C THR A 345 -29.20 -26.02 3.55
N ASN A 346 -28.16 -25.88 4.37
CA ASN A 346 -26.78 -25.62 3.95
C ASN A 346 -26.60 -24.38 3.06
N GLU A 347 -27.64 -23.55 2.94
CA GLU A 347 -27.57 -22.31 2.18
C GLU A 347 -26.69 -21.30 2.91
N VAL A 348 -25.79 -20.69 2.15
CA VAL A 348 -24.96 -19.57 2.61
C VAL A 348 -25.79 -18.32 2.47
N LYS A 349 -26.26 -17.77 3.59
CA LYS A 349 -26.93 -16.46 3.64
C LYS A 349 -25.93 -15.35 3.34
N ASP A 350 -26.45 -14.28 2.74
CA ASP A 350 -25.75 -13.02 2.61
C ASP A 350 -25.42 -12.41 3.99
N ARG A 351 -24.61 -11.35 3.98
CA ARG A 351 -24.18 -10.66 5.20
C ARG A 351 -25.41 -10.21 6.00
N LEU A 352 -25.41 -10.43 7.31
CA LEU A 352 -26.42 -9.89 8.20
C LEU A 352 -26.11 -8.42 8.45
N THR A 353 -27.12 -7.59 8.33
CA THR A 353 -27.09 -6.20 8.76
C THR A 353 -26.96 -6.12 10.29
N VAL A 354 -26.50 -4.97 10.78
CA VAL A 354 -26.41 -4.71 12.23
C VAL A 354 -27.78 -4.86 12.90
N ASP A 355 -28.85 -4.44 12.22
CA ASP A 355 -30.20 -4.52 12.76
C ASP A 355 -30.73 -5.95 12.79
N GLU A 356 -30.44 -6.78 11.78
CA GLU A 356 -30.75 -8.21 11.83
C GLU A 356 -30.03 -8.91 12.98
N ILE A 357 -28.76 -8.58 13.22
CA ILE A 357 -28.01 -9.12 14.37
C ILE A 357 -28.63 -8.67 15.69
N LYS A 358 -29.03 -7.41 15.82
CA LYS A 358 -29.75 -6.93 17.01
C LYS A 358 -31.04 -7.71 17.23
N GLN A 359 -31.82 -7.96 16.17
CA GLN A 359 -33.07 -8.75 16.28
C GLN A 359 -32.79 -10.19 16.72
N ILE A 360 -31.75 -10.83 16.17
CA ILE A 360 -31.32 -12.17 16.58
C ILE A 360 -30.97 -12.18 18.08
N MET A 361 -30.21 -11.20 18.56
CA MET A 361 -29.82 -11.10 19.96
C MET A 361 -31.03 -10.87 20.89
N ILE A 362 -31.97 -10.03 20.49
CA ILE A 362 -33.22 -9.78 21.23
C ILE A 362 -34.03 -11.08 21.34
N ALA A 363 -34.26 -11.77 20.22
CA ALA A 363 -35.02 -13.01 20.19
C ALA A 363 -34.37 -14.13 21.02
N HIS A 364 -33.04 -14.23 20.99
CA HIS A 364 -32.30 -15.20 21.79
C HIS A 364 -32.43 -14.93 23.30
N ASN A 365 -32.37 -13.66 23.71
CA ASN A 365 -32.54 -13.26 25.10
C ASN A 365 -33.98 -13.47 25.60
N GLN A 366 -34.99 -13.28 24.74
CA GLN A 366 -36.38 -13.58 25.08
C GLN A 366 -36.57 -15.08 25.31
N LYS A 367 -36.07 -15.94 24.42
CA LYS A 367 -36.12 -17.41 24.59
C LYS A 367 -35.42 -17.90 25.85
N ARG A 368 -34.28 -17.31 26.24
CA ARG A 368 -33.61 -17.66 27.51
C ARG A 368 -34.47 -17.32 28.73
N LYS A 369 -35.15 -16.17 28.73
CA LYS A 369 -36.04 -15.76 29.82
C LYS A 369 -37.32 -16.61 29.94
N GLU A 370 -37.71 -17.32 28.88
CA GLU A 370 -38.84 -18.25 28.91
C GLU A 370 -38.44 -19.65 29.43
N LEU A 371 -37.13 -19.94 29.49
CA LEU A 371 -36.56 -21.21 29.95
C LEU A 371 -35.99 -21.15 31.37
N GLU A 372 -35.77 -19.95 31.90
CA GLU A 372 -35.44 -19.65 33.30
C GLU A 372 -36.72 -19.37 34.08
#